data_AF-A0A0C3RJG8-F1
#
_entry.id   AF-A0A0C3RJG8-F1
#
_cell.length_a   1.000
_cell.length_b   1.000
_cell.length_c   1.000
_cell.angle_alpha   90.00
_cell.angle_beta   90.00
_cell.angle_gamma   90.00
#
_symmetry.space_group_name_H-M   'P 1'
#
loop_
_entity.id
_entity.type
_entity.pdbx_description
1 polymer ?
#
loop_
_entity_poly.entity_id
_entity_poly.type
_entity_poly.pdbx_seq_one_letter_code
_entity_poly.pdbx_strand_id
1 'polypeptide(L)'
;NNLQRIRELAVQSRNASNSVSDRTALNNEVQQLKDEIDRVASTTAFNGIKLIDGTFTNQAFQVGANVGETISISGLVNAQSSALGSSTSSTANVTGVAATAFTAITAGDLTINGTSVGAVAAGGNAVTQGANIAAAINTVSDTTGVTATADAAGLVSLTNVSGNTTVVAFAGASATTATTGLTAATTAVTTATGAGFQNLDISNTTNADFAIAAMDSALSALNAGRADLGAYQNRFSSAIANVQTAAENLTASRSRIVDTDFAAETATLSRNQVLQQAGTAMLAQANAMPQSVLALLRG
;
A
#
# COMPACT_ATOMS: atom_id res chain seq x y z
N ASN A 1 -5.05 10.21 4.93
CA ASN A 1 -5.93 11.25 4.37
C ASN A 1 -7.19 10.62 3.77
N ASN A 2 -7.14 9.93 2.61
CA ASN A 2 -8.35 9.33 2.02
C ASN A 2 -9.10 8.38 2.98
N LEU A 3 -8.39 7.52 3.71
CA LEU A 3 -8.99 6.65 4.74
C LEU A 3 -9.72 7.43 5.85
N GLN A 4 -9.18 8.57 6.28
CA GLN A 4 -9.84 9.42 7.27
C GLN A 4 -11.08 10.09 6.69
N ARG A 5 -11.02 10.53 5.42
CA ARG A 5 -12.18 11.09 4.73
C ARG A 5 -13.29 10.06 4.56
N ILE A 6 -12.97 8.82 4.17
CA ILE A 6 -13.94 7.73 4.11
C ILE A 6 -14.57 7.50 5.49
N ARG A 7 -13.77 7.52 6.56
CA ARG A 7 -14.27 7.40 7.93
C ARG A 7 -15.22 8.54 8.31
N GLU A 8 -14.92 9.78 7.95
CA GLU A 8 -15.81 10.93 8.16
C GLU A 8 -17.15 10.75 7.42
N LEU A 9 -17.10 10.34 6.16
CA LEU A 9 -18.31 10.07 5.36
C LEU A 9 -19.13 8.93 5.93
N ALA A 10 -18.49 7.89 6.46
CA ALA A 10 -19.16 6.79 7.14
C ALA A 10 -19.87 7.27 8.41
N VAL A 11 -19.21 8.08 9.24
CA VAL A 11 -19.82 8.71 10.43
C VAL A 11 -20.99 9.62 10.04
N GLN A 12 -20.84 10.40 8.95
CA GLN A 12 -21.92 11.24 8.43
C GLN A 12 -23.09 10.39 7.96
N SER A 13 -22.84 9.36 7.15
CA SER A 13 -23.88 8.45 6.64
C SER A 13 -24.61 7.79 7.80
N ARG A 14 -23.90 7.31 8.82
CA ARG A 14 -24.49 6.65 10.00
C ARG A 14 -25.64 7.43 10.65
N ASN A 15 -25.64 8.77 10.59
CA ASN A 15 -26.69 9.57 11.19
C ASN A 15 -28.08 9.25 10.58
N ALA A 16 -29.07 9.02 11.45
CA ALA A 16 -30.40 8.53 11.05
C ALA A 16 -31.23 9.56 10.26
N SER A 17 -30.85 10.84 10.29
CA SER A 17 -31.54 11.90 9.54
C SER A 17 -31.21 11.92 8.04
N ASN A 18 -30.21 11.15 7.59
CA ASN A 18 -29.90 11.06 6.17
C ASN A 18 -30.93 10.20 5.44
N SER A 19 -31.38 10.68 4.28
CA SER A 19 -32.17 9.87 3.37
C SER A 19 -31.31 8.83 2.64
N VAL A 20 -31.94 7.82 2.02
CA VAL A 20 -31.25 6.83 1.17
C VAL A 20 -30.50 7.52 0.02
N SER A 21 -31.06 8.58 -0.57
CA SER A 21 -30.39 9.37 -1.60
C SER A 21 -29.14 10.09 -1.07
N ASP A 22 -29.18 10.62 0.15
CA ASP A 22 -28.00 11.28 0.75
C ASP A 22 -26.89 10.27 0.99
N ARG A 23 -27.22 9.10 1.57
CA ARG A 23 -26.25 8.01 1.78
C ARG A 23 -25.64 7.51 0.47
N THR A 24 -26.45 7.43 -0.59
CA THR A 24 -25.97 7.04 -1.92
C THR A 24 -24.97 8.05 -2.47
N ALA A 25 -25.23 9.35 -2.31
CA ALA A 25 -24.30 10.39 -2.72
C ALA A 25 -22.98 10.34 -1.94
N LEU A 26 -23.05 10.14 -0.62
CA LEU A 26 -21.86 9.95 0.23
C LEU A 26 -21.08 8.69 -0.18
N ASN A 27 -21.78 7.60 -0.50
CA ASN A 27 -21.13 6.37 -0.95
C ASN A 27 -20.40 6.56 -2.28
N ASN A 28 -20.93 7.36 -3.20
CA ASN A 28 -20.23 7.67 -4.45
C ASN A 28 -18.89 8.39 -4.19
N GLU A 29 -18.84 9.30 -3.21
CA GLU A 29 -17.57 9.92 -2.79
C GLU A 29 -16.62 8.87 -2.19
N VAL A 30 -17.13 7.94 -1.36
CA VAL A 30 -16.33 6.82 -0.83
C VAL A 30 -15.77 5.94 -1.95
N GLN A 31 -16.56 5.62 -2.99
CA GLN A 31 -16.09 4.82 -4.12
C GLN A 31 -14.93 5.51 -4.84
N GLN A 32 -15.01 6.82 -5.08
CA GLN A 32 -13.92 7.60 -5.69
C GLN A 32 -12.67 7.65 -4.82
N LEU A 33 -12.83 7.83 -3.50
CA LEU A 33 -11.71 7.84 -2.56
C LEU A 33 -11.00 6.47 -2.48
N LYS A 34 -11.77 5.38 -2.57
CA LYS A 34 -11.26 4.01 -2.64
C LYS A 34 -10.47 3.79 -3.94
N ASP A 35 -11.01 4.23 -5.07
CA ASP A 35 -10.32 4.11 -6.36
C ASP A 35 -9.01 4.94 -6.36
N GLU A 36 -8.99 6.10 -5.71
CA GLU A 36 -7.77 6.89 -5.53
C GLU A 36 -6.76 6.20 -4.60
N ILE A 37 -7.20 5.50 -3.54
CA ILE A 37 -6.33 4.67 -2.71
C ILE A 37 -5.68 3.57 -3.55
N ASP A 38 -6.48 2.83 -4.34
CA ASP A 38 -5.97 1.76 -5.21
C ASP A 38 -5.04 2.31 -6.30
N ARG A 39 -5.33 3.49 -6.84
CA ARG A 39 -4.44 4.19 -7.77
C ARG A 39 -3.10 4.52 -7.11
N VAL A 40 -3.09 5.11 -5.91
CA VAL A 40 -1.85 5.42 -5.19
C VAL A 40 -1.08 4.15 -4.87
N ALA A 41 -1.74 3.10 -4.38
CA ALA A 41 -1.11 1.82 -4.07
C ALA A 41 -0.43 1.20 -5.30
N SER A 42 -1.15 1.13 -6.43
CA SER A 42 -0.68 0.53 -7.68
C SER A 42 0.32 1.39 -8.46
N THR A 43 0.35 2.72 -8.27
CA THR A 43 1.25 3.61 -9.01
C THR A 43 2.55 3.91 -8.27
N THR A 44 2.56 3.87 -6.94
CA THR A 44 3.72 4.21 -6.12
C THR A 44 4.89 3.26 -6.41
N ALA A 45 5.97 3.82 -6.96
CA ALA A 45 7.17 3.08 -7.33
C ALA A 45 8.44 3.88 -7.07
N PHE A 46 9.54 3.19 -6.84
CA PHE A 46 10.89 3.76 -6.84
C PHE A 46 11.76 2.98 -7.82
N ASN A 47 12.34 3.69 -8.79
CA ASN A 47 13.15 3.09 -9.86
C ASN A 47 12.45 1.89 -10.56
N GLY A 48 11.14 2.05 -10.84
CA GLY A 48 10.32 1.01 -11.47
C GLY A 48 9.83 -0.11 -10.54
N ILE A 49 10.33 -0.20 -9.31
CA ILE A 49 9.89 -1.20 -8.33
C ILE A 49 8.68 -0.66 -7.58
N LYS A 50 7.58 -1.42 -7.60
CA LYS A 50 6.35 -1.10 -6.87
C LYS A 50 6.58 -1.29 -5.38
N LEU A 51 6.08 -0.35 -4.58
CA LEU A 51 6.39 -0.31 -3.14
C LEU A 51 5.27 -0.84 -2.26
N ILE A 52 4.01 -0.56 -2.58
CA ILE A 52 2.87 -0.74 -1.66
C ILE A 52 1.66 -1.39 -2.32
N ASP A 53 1.84 -2.12 -3.41
CA ASP A 53 0.79 -2.92 -4.07
C ASP A 53 0.82 -4.40 -3.63
N GLY A 54 1.64 -4.74 -2.64
CA GLY A 54 1.84 -6.11 -2.15
C GLY A 54 2.86 -6.93 -2.92
N THR A 55 3.45 -6.40 -4.01
CA THR A 55 4.50 -7.10 -4.78
C THR A 55 5.91 -6.86 -4.23
N PHE A 56 6.09 -5.87 -3.35
CA PHE A 56 7.39 -5.58 -2.75
C PHE A 56 7.76 -6.67 -1.74
N THR A 57 8.73 -7.51 -2.12
CA THR A 57 9.25 -8.58 -1.27
C THR A 57 10.77 -8.61 -1.28
N ASN A 58 11.38 -8.76 -0.10
CA ASN A 58 12.78 -9.14 0.07
C ASN A 58 13.82 -8.31 -0.71
N GLN A 59 13.76 -6.98 -0.59
CA GLN A 59 14.77 -6.11 -1.19
C GLN A 59 15.95 -5.91 -0.25
N ALA A 60 17.16 -6.29 -0.68
CA ALA A 60 18.40 -6.11 0.06
C ALA A 60 19.18 -4.89 -0.46
N PHE A 61 19.60 -4.04 0.46
CA PHE A 61 20.41 -2.87 0.18
C PHE A 61 21.80 -3.09 0.75
N GLN A 62 22.80 -3.15 -0.14
CA GLN A 62 24.21 -3.23 0.25
C GLN A 62 24.60 -1.93 0.96
N VAL A 63 25.03 -2.05 2.22
CA VAL A 63 25.43 -0.90 3.04
C VAL A 63 26.85 -1.02 3.59
N GLY A 64 27.56 -2.12 3.29
CA GLY A 64 28.96 -2.29 3.63
C GLY A 64 29.84 -2.55 2.41
N ALA A 65 31.14 -2.70 2.65
CA ALA A 65 32.13 -2.92 1.58
C ALA A 65 32.21 -4.38 1.15
N ASN A 66 31.83 -5.33 2.01
CA ASN A 66 31.94 -6.76 1.74
C ASN A 66 30.59 -7.37 1.36
N VAL A 67 30.63 -8.44 0.57
CA VAL A 67 29.44 -9.19 0.17
C VAL A 67 28.66 -9.66 1.40
N GLY A 68 27.35 -9.37 1.43
CA GLY A 68 26.45 -9.80 2.51
C GLY A 68 26.22 -8.76 3.61
N GLU A 69 26.95 -7.65 3.61
CA GLU A 69 26.73 -6.52 4.52
C GLU A 69 25.52 -5.67 4.06
N THR A 70 24.32 -6.24 4.21
CA THR A 70 23.07 -5.66 3.69
C THR A 70 22.08 -5.29 4.79
N ILE A 71 21.29 -4.26 4.54
CA ILE A 71 20.00 -4.04 5.21
C ILE A 71 18.90 -4.54 4.28
N SER A 72 18.14 -5.55 4.73
CA SER A 72 17.01 -6.07 3.97
C SER A 72 15.70 -5.48 4.46
N ILE A 73 14.86 -5.08 3.52
CA ILE A 73 13.46 -4.74 3.74
C ILE A 73 12.64 -5.96 3.30
N SER A 74 12.18 -6.74 4.27
CA SER A 74 11.51 -8.02 4.02
C SER A 74 10.17 -7.86 3.30
N GLY A 75 9.48 -6.74 3.55
CA GLY A 75 8.21 -6.42 2.91
C GLY A 75 7.74 -5.04 3.30
N LEU A 76 6.79 -4.52 2.53
CA LEU A 76 6.06 -3.30 2.81
C LEU A 76 4.56 -3.62 2.89
N VAL A 77 3.79 -2.74 3.55
CA VAL A 77 2.34 -2.89 3.64
C VAL A 77 1.73 -2.94 2.23
N ASN A 78 0.82 -3.89 1.99
CA ASN A 78 -0.05 -3.81 0.83
C ASN A 78 -1.16 -2.79 1.10
N ALA A 79 -1.11 -1.66 0.41
CA ALA A 79 -2.02 -0.54 0.58
C ALA A 79 -3.25 -0.61 -0.35
N GLN A 80 -3.36 -1.64 -1.19
CA GLN A 80 -4.57 -1.87 -1.98
C GLN A 80 -5.75 -2.12 -1.05
N SER A 81 -6.93 -1.62 -1.43
CA SER A 81 -8.14 -1.79 -0.63
C SER A 81 -8.56 -3.26 -0.47
N SER A 82 -7.93 -4.21 -1.17
CA SER A 82 -8.23 -5.65 -1.11
C SER A 82 -7.40 -6.37 -0.06
N ALA A 83 -6.41 -5.66 0.50
CA ALA A 83 -5.45 -6.22 1.44
C ALA A 83 -5.20 -5.32 2.64
N LEU A 84 -5.42 -4.01 2.54
CA LEU A 84 -5.07 -3.06 3.58
C LEU A 84 -6.00 -3.18 4.80
N GLY A 85 -5.44 -3.60 5.92
CA GLY A 85 -6.19 -3.87 7.15
C GLY A 85 -6.93 -5.21 7.11
N SER A 86 -7.59 -5.53 8.21
CA SER A 86 -8.42 -6.74 8.35
C SER A 86 -9.83 -6.32 8.71
N SER A 87 -10.83 -6.84 8.00
CA SER A 87 -12.23 -6.65 8.35
C SER A 87 -12.86 -8.02 8.67
N THR A 88 -13.44 -8.12 9.86
CA THR A 88 -14.30 -9.25 10.21
C THR A 88 -15.72 -8.86 9.87
N SER A 89 -16.32 -9.57 8.94
CA SER A 89 -17.71 -9.35 8.54
C SER A 89 -18.53 -10.59 8.84
N SER A 90 -19.63 -10.40 9.55
CA SER A 90 -20.65 -11.43 9.73
C SER A 90 -21.73 -11.17 8.69
N THR A 91 -21.74 -12.01 7.66
CA THR A 91 -22.56 -11.81 6.48
C THR A 91 -23.62 -12.88 6.29
N ALA A 92 -24.74 -12.50 5.69
CA ALA A 92 -25.77 -13.44 5.22
C ALA A 92 -26.14 -13.09 3.79
N ASN A 93 -25.18 -13.22 2.88
CA ASN A 93 -25.31 -12.76 1.50
C ASN A 93 -26.16 -13.74 0.67
N VAL A 94 -27.00 -13.20 -0.21
CA VAL A 94 -27.83 -13.99 -1.12
C VAL A 94 -27.43 -13.66 -2.54
N THR A 95 -27.03 -14.66 -3.31
CA THR A 95 -26.82 -14.51 -4.75
C THR A 95 -28.04 -15.03 -5.48
N GLY A 96 -28.75 -14.13 -6.17
CA GLY A 96 -29.87 -14.49 -7.02
C GLY A 96 -29.44 -14.98 -8.40
N VAL A 97 -30.38 -14.93 -9.32
CA VAL A 97 -30.26 -15.16 -10.76
C VAL A 97 -30.90 -13.99 -11.49
N ALA A 98 -30.58 -13.77 -12.76
CA ALA A 98 -31.31 -12.82 -13.59
C ALA A 98 -32.80 -13.20 -13.67
N ALA A 99 -33.69 -12.23 -13.46
CA ALA A 99 -35.13 -12.45 -13.59
C ALA A 99 -35.48 -12.93 -15.02
N THR A 100 -36.45 -13.83 -15.14
CA THR A 100 -36.94 -14.37 -16.42
C THR A 100 -38.37 -13.96 -16.74
N ALA A 101 -39.05 -13.28 -15.81
CA ALA A 101 -40.35 -12.66 -15.97
C ALA A 101 -40.28 -11.19 -15.53
N PHE A 102 -40.90 -10.30 -16.30
CA PHE A 102 -40.76 -8.86 -16.10
C PHE A 102 -42.13 -8.21 -15.83
N THR A 103 -42.73 -8.60 -14.71
CA THR A 103 -44.03 -8.09 -14.28
C THR A 103 -43.85 -7.22 -13.03
N ALA A 104 -44.80 -6.30 -12.81
CA ALA A 104 -44.80 -5.49 -11.61
C ALA A 104 -44.98 -6.38 -10.37
N ILE A 105 -44.36 -6.01 -9.26
CA ILE A 105 -44.51 -6.65 -7.96
C ILE A 105 -45.35 -5.73 -7.09
N THR A 106 -46.46 -6.24 -6.57
CA THR A 106 -47.33 -5.50 -5.66
C THR A 106 -46.68 -5.30 -4.30
N ALA A 107 -46.98 -4.17 -3.66
CA ALA A 107 -46.46 -3.88 -2.33
C ALA A 107 -46.88 -4.97 -1.33
N GLY A 108 -45.92 -5.50 -0.59
CA GLY A 108 -46.14 -6.59 0.37
C GLY A 108 -45.81 -7.97 -0.18
N ASP A 109 -45.76 -8.18 -1.50
CA ASP A 109 -45.51 -9.51 -2.07
C ASP A 109 -44.07 -9.96 -1.89
N LEU A 110 -43.10 -9.04 -1.92
CA LEU A 110 -41.69 -9.31 -1.61
C LEU A 110 -41.36 -8.69 -0.25
N THR A 111 -40.81 -9.51 0.65
CA THR A 111 -40.32 -9.05 1.95
C THR A 111 -38.87 -9.47 2.18
N ILE A 112 -38.10 -8.60 2.82
CA ILE A 112 -36.73 -8.86 3.28
C ILE A 112 -36.72 -8.70 4.79
N ASN A 113 -36.28 -9.73 5.51
CA ASN A 113 -36.28 -9.76 6.99
C ASN A 113 -37.66 -9.37 7.58
N GLY A 114 -38.75 -9.80 6.92
CA GLY A 114 -40.13 -9.49 7.31
C GLY A 114 -40.63 -8.08 6.97
N THR A 115 -39.79 -7.22 6.37
CA THR A 115 -40.17 -5.87 5.92
C THR A 115 -40.55 -5.89 4.45
N SER A 116 -41.72 -5.34 4.11
CA SER A 116 -42.15 -5.15 2.71
C SER A 116 -41.24 -4.18 1.99
N VAL A 117 -40.79 -4.54 0.79
CA VAL A 117 -39.92 -3.69 -0.06
C VAL A 117 -40.71 -2.64 -0.86
N GLY A 118 -42.02 -2.56 -0.66
CA GLY A 118 -42.91 -1.70 -1.46
C GLY A 118 -43.26 -2.30 -2.83
N ALA A 119 -43.90 -1.50 -3.68
CA ALA A 119 -44.24 -1.90 -5.04
C ALA A 119 -43.02 -1.74 -5.96
N VAL A 120 -42.81 -2.69 -6.87
CA VAL A 120 -41.73 -2.65 -7.86
C VAL A 120 -42.34 -2.58 -9.25
N ALA A 121 -41.94 -1.58 -10.04
CA ALA A 121 -42.38 -1.47 -11.42
C ALA A 121 -41.82 -2.62 -12.29
N ALA A 122 -42.60 -3.05 -13.27
CA ALA A 122 -42.17 -4.04 -14.25
C ALA A 122 -40.93 -3.55 -15.01
N GLY A 123 -39.92 -4.41 -15.14
CA GLY A 123 -38.82 -4.20 -16.09
C GLY A 123 -39.24 -4.50 -17.52
N GLY A 124 -38.55 -3.95 -18.51
CA GLY A 124 -38.68 -4.39 -19.90
C GLY A 124 -37.79 -5.59 -20.25
N ASN A 125 -36.85 -5.92 -19.37
CA ASN A 125 -35.85 -6.98 -19.50
C ASN A 125 -35.25 -7.28 -18.11
N ALA A 126 -34.38 -8.29 -18.03
CA ALA A 126 -33.75 -8.73 -16.78
C ALA A 126 -32.95 -7.62 -16.10
N VAL A 127 -32.21 -6.81 -16.86
CA VAL A 127 -31.37 -5.72 -16.34
C VAL A 127 -32.23 -4.66 -15.64
N THR A 128 -33.27 -4.16 -16.31
CA THR A 128 -34.18 -3.17 -15.72
C THR A 128 -34.98 -3.75 -14.56
N GLN A 129 -35.42 -5.01 -14.66
CA GLN A 129 -36.16 -5.67 -13.58
C GLN A 129 -35.28 -5.81 -12.32
N GLY A 130 -34.05 -6.30 -12.48
CA GLY A 130 -33.08 -6.43 -11.39
C GLY A 130 -32.74 -5.08 -10.76
N ALA A 131 -32.52 -4.04 -11.58
CA ALA A 131 -32.28 -2.69 -11.09
C ALA A 131 -33.45 -2.13 -10.26
N ASN A 132 -34.70 -2.31 -10.74
CA ASN A 132 -35.90 -1.88 -10.01
C ASN A 132 -36.04 -2.61 -8.66
N ILE A 133 -35.75 -3.91 -8.62
CA ILE A 133 -35.81 -4.70 -7.38
C ILE A 133 -34.72 -4.26 -6.41
N ALA A 134 -33.49 -4.11 -6.88
CA ALA A 134 -32.39 -3.66 -6.03
C ALA A 134 -32.68 -2.27 -5.45
N ALA A 135 -33.19 -1.36 -6.27
CA ALA A 135 -33.62 -0.03 -5.81
C ALA A 135 -34.71 -0.13 -4.73
N ALA A 136 -35.74 -0.96 -4.94
CA ALA A 136 -36.82 -1.14 -3.97
C ALA A 136 -36.31 -1.71 -2.63
N ILE A 137 -35.46 -2.73 -2.65
CA ILE A 137 -34.85 -3.30 -1.44
C ILE A 137 -34.00 -2.24 -0.71
N ASN A 138 -33.23 -1.45 -1.45
CA ASN A 138 -32.42 -0.38 -0.87
C ASN A 138 -33.24 0.76 -0.24
N THR A 139 -34.53 0.90 -0.55
CA THR A 139 -35.38 1.86 0.17
C THR A 139 -35.68 1.46 1.61
N VAL A 140 -35.58 0.15 1.93
CA VAL A 140 -35.83 -0.41 3.26
C VAL A 140 -34.55 -0.95 3.91
N SER A 141 -33.37 -0.66 3.35
CA SER A 141 -32.09 -1.19 3.83
C SER A 141 -31.74 -0.74 5.25
N ASP A 142 -32.12 0.47 5.65
CA ASP A 142 -31.87 0.97 7.02
C ASP A 142 -32.69 0.20 8.08
N THR A 143 -33.84 -0.35 7.70
CA THR A 143 -34.66 -1.18 8.61
C THR A 143 -34.22 -2.65 8.56
N THR A 144 -33.92 -3.15 7.36
CA THR A 144 -33.62 -4.58 7.16
C THR A 144 -32.16 -4.93 7.41
N GLY A 145 -31.25 -3.95 7.32
CA GLY A 145 -29.80 -4.17 7.32
C GLY A 145 -29.27 -4.83 6.04
N VAL A 146 -30.11 -4.93 4.99
CA VAL A 146 -29.79 -5.61 3.74
C VAL A 146 -29.71 -4.60 2.60
N THR A 147 -28.61 -4.64 1.86
CA THR A 147 -28.44 -3.91 0.60
C THR A 147 -28.54 -4.84 -0.58
N ALA A 148 -28.98 -4.31 -1.72
CA ALA A 148 -29.11 -5.04 -2.96
C ALA A 148 -28.34 -4.35 -4.08
N THR A 149 -27.69 -5.15 -4.92
CA THR A 149 -27.05 -4.70 -6.15
C THR A 149 -27.58 -5.54 -7.31
N ALA A 150 -27.67 -4.94 -8.50
CA ALA A 150 -27.95 -5.65 -9.73
C ALA A 150 -26.74 -5.57 -10.65
N ASP A 151 -26.31 -6.69 -11.22
CA ASP A 151 -25.19 -6.71 -12.16
C ASP A 151 -25.61 -6.30 -13.58
N ALA A 152 -24.66 -6.31 -14.51
CA ALA A 152 -24.91 -5.98 -15.92
C ALA A 152 -25.86 -6.96 -16.64
N ALA A 153 -26.09 -8.15 -16.08
CA ALA A 153 -27.03 -9.16 -16.59
C ALA A 153 -28.41 -9.08 -15.90
N GLY A 154 -28.56 -8.25 -14.87
CA GLY A 154 -29.80 -8.12 -14.09
C GLY A 154 -29.94 -9.14 -12.94
N LEU A 155 -28.86 -9.84 -12.59
CA LEU A 155 -28.81 -10.69 -11.39
C LEU A 155 -28.80 -9.81 -10.15
N VAL A 156 -29.71 -10.07 -9.21
CA VAL A 156 -29.78 -9.36 -7.92
C VAL A 156 -28.98 -10.09 -6.85
N SER A 157 -28.04 -9.40 -6.22
CA SER A 157 -27.30 -9.90 -5.06
C SER A 157 -27.62 -9.07 -3.82
N LEU A 158 -27.90 -9.75 -2.70
CA LEU A 158 -28.13 -9.13 -1.40
C LEU A 158 -26.89 -9.25 -0.52
N THR A 159 -26.50 -8.15 0.09
CA THR A 159 -25.42 -8.06 1.06
C THR A 159 -25.99 -7.63 2.41
N ASN A 160 -25.77 -8.44 3.43
CA ASN A 160 -26.19 -8.16 4.80
C ASN A 160 -24.96 -8.29 5.68
N VAL A 161 -24.52 -7.19 6.30
CA VAL A 161 -23.35 -7.15 7.21
C VAL A 161 -23.77 -6.94 8.67
N SER A 162 -25.07 -7.05 8.96
CA SER A 162 -25.66 -6.85 10.30
C SER A 162 -25.27 -7.93 11.31
N GLY A 163 -24.65 -9.04 10.86
CA GLY A 163 -24.48 -10.25 11.65
C GLY A 163 -25.76 -11.02 11.94
N ASN A 164 -26.85 -10.71 11.21
CA ASN A 164 -28.14 -11.38 11.31
C ASN A 164 -28.45 -12.16 10.03
N THR A 165 -29.33 -13.15 10.11
CA THR A 165 -29.78 -13.92 8.94
C THR A 165 -30.47 -13.02 7.92
N THR A 166 -30.38 -13.39 6.64
CA THR A 166 -31.20 -12.76 5.59
C THR A 166 -32.35 -13.67 5.24
N VAL A 167 -33.58 -13.19 5.40
CA VAL A 167 -34.80 -13.89 5.02
C VAL A 167 -35.39 -13.21 3.80
N VAL A 168 -35.45 -13.94 2.69
CA VAL A 168 -36.23 -13.54 1.50
C VAL A 168 -37.54 -14.32 1.55
N ALA A 169 -38.67 -13.62 1.53
CA ALA A 169 -39.98 -14.28 1.50
C ALA A 169 -40.92 -13.66 0.47
N PHE A 170 -41.66 -14.54 -0.20
CA PHE A 170 -42.75 -14.18 -1.10
C PHE A 170 -44.08 -14.34 -0.37
N ALA A 171 -44.70 -13.23 -0.01
CA ALA A 171 -45.97 -13.19 0.71
C ALA A 171 -47.19 -13.03 -0.22
N GLY A 172 -46.96 -12.83 -1.52
CA GLY A 172 -48.01 -12.71 -2.54
C GLY A 172 -47.57 -13.25 -3.92
N ALA A 173 -48.52 -13.33 -4.85
CA ALA A 173 -48.36 -14.04 -6.12
C ALA A 173 -47.48 -13.31 -7.15
N SER A 174 -47.29 -11.99 -7.01
CA SER A 174 -46.51 -11.19 -7.96
C SER A 174 -45.00 -11.34 -7.74
N ALA A 175 -44.58 -11.74 -6.54
CA ALA A 175 -43.19 -12.04 -6.21
C ALA A 175 -42.91 -13.54 -6.37
N THR A 176 -42.03 -13.88 -7.30
CA THR A 176 -41.56 -15.24 -7.57
C THR A 176 -40.08 -15.20 -7.90
N THR A 177 -39.42 -16.35 -7.97
CA THR A 177 -38.02 -16.39 -8.45
C THR A 177 -37.89 -15.92 -9.89
N ALA A 178 -38.89 -16.15 -10.73
CA ALA A 178 -38.90 -15.66 -12.11
C ALA A 178 -38.98 -14.13 -12.17
N THR A 179 -39.75 -13.49 -11.29
CA THR A 179 -39.93 -12.02 -11.29
C THR A 179 -38.85 -11.29 -10.51
N THR A 180 -38.37 -11.87 -9.42
CA THR A 180 -37.41 -11.25 -8.50
C THR A 180 -35.96 -11.63 -8.77
N GLY A 181 -35.72 -12.78 -9.40
CA GLY A 181 -34.39 -13.38 -9.46
C GLY A 181 -33.89 -13.97 -8.13
N LEU A 182 -34.64 -13.83 -7.04
CA LEU A 182 -34.27 -14.32 -5.71
C LEU A 182 -34.98 -15.63 -5.41
N THR A 183 -34.43 -16.44 -4.50
CA THR A 183 -35.11 -17.63 -3.98
C THR A 183 -35.62 -17.33 -2.58
N ALA A 184 -36.89 -17.64 -2.31
CA ALA A 184 -37.45 -17.51 -0.96
C ALA A 184 -36.78 -18.52 -0.03
N ALA A 185 -35.99 -18.02 0.92
CA ALA A 185 -35.19 -18.82 1.83
C ALA A 185 -34.69 -17.97 3.02
N THR A 186 -34.29 -18.67 4.08
CA THR A 186 -33.50 -18.09 5.17
C THR A 186 -32.04 -18.44 4.94
N THR A 187 -31.20 -17.44 4.79
CA THR A 187 -29.75 -17.57 4.65
C THR A 187 -29.09 -17.36 6.01
N ALA A 188 -28.34 -18.38 6.45
CA ALA A 188 -27.63 -18.34 7.73
C ALA A 188 -26.47 -17.35 7.68
N VAL A 189 -26.08 -16.86 8.86
CA VAL A 189 -24.93 -15.97 9.02
C VAL A 189 -23.65 -16.79 8.90
N THR A 190 -22.72 -16.29 8.09
CA THR A 190 -21.34 -16.74 8.00
C THR A 190 -20.41 -15.63 8.45
N THR A 191 -19.55 -15.90 9.42
CA THR A 191 -18.50 -14.97 9.83
C THR A 191 -17.23 -15.29 9.07
N ALA A 192 -16.70 -14.29 8.38
CA ALA A 192 -15.41 -14.38 7.70
C ALA A 192 -14.54 -13.20 8.13
N THR A 193 -13.28 -13.50 8.44
CA THR A 193 -12.24 -12.48 8.55
C THR A 193 -11.51 -12.43 7.22
N GLY A 194 -11.67 -11.31 6.52
CA GLY A 194 -11.02 -11.04 5.25
C GLY A 194 -9.99 -9.92 5.38
N ALA A 195 -9.06 -9.87 4.44
CA ALA A 195 -8.18 -8.73 4.27
C ALA A 195 -8.92 -7.62 3.49
N GLY A 196 -8.60 -6.37 3.80
CA GLY A 196 -9.10 -5.21 3.06
C GLY A 196 -10.56 -4.80 3.34
N PHE A 197 -11.01 -3.89 2.47
CA PHE A 197 -12.28 -3.18 2.42
C PHE A 197 -12.69 -2.90 0.95
N GLN A 198 -12.31 -3.77 0.01
CA GLN A 198 -12.56 -3.59 -1.42
C GLN A 198 -14.06 -3.43 -1.77
N ASN A 199 -14.92 -4.10 -1.00
CA ASN A 199 -16.39 -4.06 -1.13
C ASN A 199 -17.05 -3.10 -0.13
N LEU A 200 -16.33 -2.06 0.32
CA LEU A 200 -16.89 -1.08 1.25
C LEU A 200 -18.08 -0.35 0.62
N ASP A 201 -19.16 -0.26 1.41
CA ASP A 201 -20.35 0.49 1.10
C ASP A 201 -20.79 1.24 2.36
N ILE A 202 -21.39 2.42 2.20
CA ILE A 202 -21.99 3.21 3.30
C ILE A 202 -23.44 3.64 2.99
N SER A 203 -24.09 2.96 2.05
CA SER A 203 -25.46 3.25 1.59
C SER A 203 -26.55 3.02 2.65
N ASN A 204 -26.24 2.37 3.78
CA ASN A 204 -27.13 2.18 4.92
C ASN A 204 -26.37 2.32 6.25
N THR A 205 -27.10 2.43 7.36
CA THR A 205 -26.54 2.60 8.72
C THR A 205 -25.62 1.47 9.16
N THR A 206 -25.99 0.22 8.87
CA THR A 206 -25.22 -0.97 9.24
C THR A 206 -23.91 -1.07 8.45
N ASN A 207 -23.96 -0.79 7.15
CA ASN A 207 -22.80 -0.74 6.27
C ASN A 207 -21.85 0.40 6.69
N ALA A 208 -22.40 1.55 7.13
CA ALA A 208 -21.60 2.64 7.69
C ALA A 208 -20.86 2.24 8.97
N ASP A 209 -21.47 1.47 9.87
CA ASP A 209 -20.81 0.93 11.06
C ASP A 209 -19.64 -0.01 10.69
N PHE A 210 -19.87 -0.91 9.73
CA PHE A 210 -18.82 -1.77 9.19
C PHE A 210 -17.67 -0.94 8.57
N ALA A 211 -18.01 0.13 7.84
CA ALA A 211 -17.02 0.99 7.20
C ALA A 211 -16.14 1.73 8.21
N ILE A 212 -16.69 2.20 9.33
CA ILE A 212 -15.89 2.83 10.40
C ILE A 212 -14.88 1.82 10.95
N ALA A 213 -15.33 0.60 11.26
CA ALA A 213 -14.44 -0.45 11.79
C ALA A 213 -13.35 -0.85 10.77
N ALA A 214 -13.71 -0.98 9.49
CA ALA A 214 -12.75 -1.29 8.42
C ALA A 214 -11.71 -0.17 8.25
N MET A 215 -12.11 1.10 8.30
CA MET A 215 -11.19 2.24 8.22
C MET A 215 -10.25 2.33 9.42
N ASP A 216 -10.73 2.07 10.63
CA ASP A 216 -9.89 2.04 11.84
C ASP A 216 -8.83 0.93 11.76
N SER A 217 -9.22 -0.24 11.26
CA SER A 217 -8.30 -1.35 10.98
C SER A 217 -7.26 -0.99 9.89
N ALA A 218 -7.69 -0.38 8.78
CA ALA A 218 -6.81 0.05 7.70
C ALA A 218 -5.83 1.15 8.15
N LEU A 219 -6.27 2.11 8.96
CA LEU A 219 -5.41 3.14 9.56
C LEU A 219 -4.39 2.53 10.52
N SER A 220 -4.79 1.54 11.32
CA SER A 220 -3.87 0.79 12.19
C SER A 220 -2.78 0.08 11.37
N ALA A 221 -3.16 -0.63 10.30
CA ALA A 221 -2.22 -1.29 9.40
C ALA A 221 -1.26 -0.30 8.72
N LEU A 222 -1.76 0.86 8.30
CA LEU A 222 -0.92 1.92 7.72
C LEU A 222 0.07 2.48 8.75
N ASN A 223 -0.38 2.72 9.98
CA ASN A 223 0.49 3.23 11.05
C ASN A 223 1.59 2.23 11.40
N ALA A 224 1.28 0.92 11.43
CA ALA A 224 2.28 -0.13 11.58
C ALA A 224 3.31 -0.10 10.44
N GLY A 225 2.86 -0.03 9.19
CA GLY A 225 3.76 0.07 8.04
C GLY A 225 4.67 1.32 8.06
N ARG A 226 4.16 2.46 8.55
CA ARG A 226 4.96 3.69 8.71
C ARG A 226 5.97 3.58 9.86
N ALA A 227 5.62 2.88 10.94
CA ALA A 227 6.54 2.61 12.03
C ALA A 227 7.73 1.76 11.57
N ASP A 228 7.46 0.70 10.78
CA ASP A 228 8.50 -0.14 10.20
C ASP A 228 9.42 0.64 9.25
N LEU A 229 8.85 1.49 8.38
CA LEU A 229 9.61 2.39 7.53
C LEU A 229 10.47 3.38 8.32
N GLY A 230 9.98 3.87 9.46
CA GLY A 230 10.76 4.72 10.36
C GLY A 230 11.95 3.97 10.98
N ALA A 231 11.74 2.72 11.39
CA ALA A 231 12.81 1.87 11.91
C ALA A 231 13.89 1.60 10.85
N TYR A 232 13.50 1.30 9.60
CA TYR A 232 14.44 1.15 8.49
C TYR A 232 15.22 2.44 8.22
N GLN A 233 14.57 3.61 8.22
CA GLN A 233 15.25 4.91 8.06
C GLN A 233 16.31 5.15 9.13
N ASN A 234 16.00 4.85 10.39
CA ASN A 234 16.96 4.98 11.49
C ASN A 234 18.15 4.02 11.32
N ARG A 235 17.89 2.79 10.86
CA ARG A 235 18.93 1.80 10.59
C ARG A 235 19.83 2.21 9.42
N PHE A 236 19.25 2.75 8.35
CA PHE A 236 20.02 3.31 7.22
C PHE A 236 20.84 4.53 7.64
N SER A 237 20.29 5.45 8.42
CA SER A 237 21.03 6.62 8.94
C SER A 237 22.24 6.19 9.79
N SER A 238 22.05 5.19 10.66
CA SER A 238 23.13 4.63 11.48
C SER A 238 24.20 3.94 10.63
N ALA A 239 23.79 3.18 9.61
CA ALA A 239 24.71 2.53 8.68
C ALA A 239 25.51 3.57 7.86
N ILE A 240 24.86 4.63 7.39
CA ILE A 240 25.51 5.73 6.66
C ILE A 240 26.56 6.41 7.53
N ALA A 241 26.22 6.75 8.77
CA ALA A 241 27.16 7.38 9.70
C ALA A 241 28.39 6.48 9.96
N ASN A 242 28.16 5.17 10.16
CA ASN A 242 29.25 4.21 10.34
C ASN A 242 30.15 4.11 9.09
N VAL A 243 29.55 3.99 7.90
CA VAL A 243 30.30 3.93 6.62
C VAL A 243 31.11 5.19 6.39
N GLN A 244 30.58 6.37 6.73
CA GLN A 244 31.30 7.64 6.63
C GLN A 244 32.51 7.67 7.57
N THR A 245 32.34 7.29 8.84
CA THR A 245 33.46 7.19 9.80
C THR A 245 34.50 6.17 9.35
N ALA A 246 34.08 5.01 8.86
CA ALA A 246 34.98 4.00 8.33
C ALA A 246 35.77 4.53 7.12
N ALA A 247 35.10 5.23 6.19
CA ALA A 247 35.73 5.83 5.02
C ALA A 247 36.74 6.93 5.39
N GLU A 248 36.44 7.78 6.38
CA GLU A 248 37.36 8.79 6.91
C GLU A 248 38.60 8.15 7.52
N ASN A 249 38.41 7.16 8.41
CA ASN A 249 39.52 6.44 9.05
C ASN A 249 40.40 5.73 8.01
N LEU A 250 39.79 5.07 7.01
CA LEU A 250 40.51 4.34 5.98
C LEU A 250 41.27 5.31 5.05
N THR A 251 40.69 6.47 4.75
CA THR A 251 41.37 7.54 3.99
C THR A 251 42.56 8.10 4.77
N ALA A 252 42.41 8.35 6.08
CA ALA A 252 43.49 8.81 6.94
C ALA A 252 44.61 7.76 7.09
N SER A 253 44.27 6.49 7.26
CA SER A 253 45.25 5.39 7.29
C SER A 253 45.98 5.26 5.96
N ARG A 254 45.27 5.37 4.83
CA ARG A 254 45.88 5.32 3.50
C ARG A 254 46.80 6.51 3.26
N SER A 255 46.42 7.72 3.68
CA SER A 255 47.29 8.91 3.65
C SER A 255 48.57 8.66 4.45
N ARG A 256 48.51 8.12 5.68
CA ARG A 256 49.74 7.81 6.45
C ARG A 256 50.66 6.78 5.80
N ILE A 257 50.13 5.87 4.99
CA ILE A 257 50.91 4.83 4.31
C ILE A 257 51.48 5.33 2.99
N VAL A 258 50.70 6.09 2.23
CA VAL A 258 51.03 6.50 0.85
C VAL A 258 51.70 7.88 0.82
N ASP A 259 51.28 8.79 1.68
CA ASP A 259 51.85 10.12 1.73
C ASP A 259 53.21 10.04 2.40
N THR A 260 54.23 10.42 1.64
CA THR A 260 55.59 10.55 2.12
C THR A 260 55.69 11.79 3.01
N ASP A 261 56.47 11.71 4.09
CA ASP A 261 56.86 12.90 4.84
C ASP A 261 57.72 13.80 3.96
N PHE A 262 57.10 14.86 3.42
CA PHE A 262 57.73 15.80 2.51
C PHE A 262 58.99 16.44 3.13
N ALA A 263 59.04 16.62 4.45
CA ALA A 263 60.20 17.21 5.11
C ALA A 263 61.41 16.25 5.10
N ALA A 264 61.18 14.96 5.34
CA ALA A 264 62.24 13.95 5.32
C ALA A 264 62.76 13.70 3.89
N GLU A 265 61.85 13.66 2.91
CA GLU A 265 62.22 13.43 1.51
C GLU A 265 62.97 14.63 0.91
N THR A 266 62.54 15.86 1.20
CA THR A 266 63.26 17.08 0.77
C THR A 266 64.63 17.22 1.42
N ALA A 267 64.78 16.83 2.70
CA ALA A 267 66.09 16.81 3.36
C ALA A 267 67.03 15.77 2.73
N THR A 268 66.50 14.61 2.34
CA THR A 268 67.26 13.54 1.67
C THR A 268 67.64 13.94 0.25
N LEU A 269 66.73 14.55 -0.50
CA LEU A 269 67.01 15.13 -1.82
C LEU A 269 68.11 16.19 -1.74
N SER A 270 68.01 17.13 -0.79
CA SER A 270 69.02 18.16 -0.57
C SER A 270 70.38 17.56 -0.21
N ARG A 271 70.41 16.58 0.72
CA ARG A 271 71.64 15.83 1.05
C ARG A 271 72.24 15.13 -0.16
N ASN A 272 71.40 14.49 -0.99
CA ASN A 272 71.83 13.81 -2.21
C ASN A 272 72.37 14.78 -3.27
N GLN A 273 71.76 15.97 -3.41
CA GLN A 273 72.27 17.02 -4.30
C GLN A 273 73.63 17.55 -3.82
N VAL A 274 73.80 17.76 -2.52
CA VAL A 274 75.10 18.14 -1.93
C VAL A 274 76.14 17.03 -2.12
N LEU A 275 75.77 15.77 -1.92
CA LEU A 275 76.65 14.62 -2.16
C LEU A 275 77.03 14.46 -3.63
N GLN A 276 76.12 14.70 -4.57
CA GLN A 276 76.43 14.69 -6.00
C GLN A 276 77.39 15.82 -6.37
N GLN A 277 77.15 17.04 -5.87
CA GLN A 277 78.05 18.17 -6.08
C GLN A 277 79.44 17.92 -5.46
N ALA A 278 79.49 17.43 -4.22
CA ALA A 278 80.74 17.05 -3.55
C ALA A 278 81.43 15.88 -4.26
N GLY A 279 80.69 14.89 -4.76
CA GLY A 279 81.20 13.78 -5.54
C GLY A 279 81.84 14.24 -6.85
N THR A 280 81.19 15.13 -7.60
CA THR A 280 81.77 15.71 -8.82
C THR A 280 83.01 16.56 -8.52
N ALA A 281 83.01 17.34 -7.44
CA ALA A 281 84.16 18.13 -7.01
C ALA A 281 85.34 17.25 -6.55
N MET A 282 85.07 16.18 -5.79
CA MET A 282 86.06 15.20 -5.37
C MET A 282 86.61 14.39 -6.54
N LEU A 283 85.78 14.04 -7.52
CA LEU A 283 86.19 13.34 -8.74
C LEU A 283 87.04 14.27 -9.63
N ALA A 284 86.69 15.56 -9.72
CA ALA A 284 87.53 16.57 -10.37
C ALA A 284 88.88 16.76 -9.65
N GLN A 285 88.88 16.81 -8.31
CA GLN A 285 90.10 16.90 -7.49
C GLN A 285 90.99 15.66 -7.62
N ALA A 286 90.39 14.47 -7.60
CA ALA A 286 91.07 13.19 -7.75
C ALA A 286 91.61 12.97 -9.17
N ASN A 287 90.98 13.55 -10.21
CA ASN A 287 91.53 13.57 -11.56
C ASN A 287 92.65 14.62 -11.74
N ALA A 288 92.63 15.70 -10.95
CA ALA A 288 93.65 16.75 -10.99
C ALA A 288 94.95 16.36 -10.23
N MET A 289 94.85 15.57 -9.15
CA MET A 289 96.02 15.11 -8.37
C MET A 289 97.05 14.30 -9.20
N PRO A 290 96.67 13.32 -10.05
CA PRO A 290 97.63 12.64 -10.93
C PRO A 290 98.26 13.57 -11.95
N GLN A 291 97.53 14.59 -12.44
CA GLN A 291 98.05 15.56 -13.41
C GLN A 291 99.05 16.53 -12.77
N SER A 292 98.87 16.93 -11.51
CA SER A 292 99.84 17.76 -10.79
C SER A 292 101.11 16.99 -10.43
N VAL A 293 101.01 15.69 -10.15
CA VAL A 293 102.18 14.81 -9.94
C VAL A 293 102.95 14.57 -11.24
N LEU A 294 102.26 14.45 -12.38
CA LEU A 294 102.90 14.39 -13.71
C LEU A 294 103.57 15.71 -14.12
N ALA A 295 103.09 16.86 -13.64
CA ALA A 295 103.74 18.15 -13.84
C ALA A 295 105.05 18.28 -13.03
N LEU A 296 105.10 17.69 -11.82
CA LEU A 296 106.31 17.66 -10.97
C LEU A 296 107.40 16.68 -11.44
N LEU A 297 107.04 15.69 -12.28
CA LEU A 297 107.97 14.72 -12.88
C LEU A 297 108.49 15.17 -14.27
N ARG A 298 108.04 16.32 -14.78
CA ARG A 298 108.44 16.87 -16.10
C ARG A 298 109.07 18.27 -16.02
N GLY A 299 109.22 18.85 -14.83
CA GLY A 299 109.98 20.07 -14.57
C GLY A 299 111.17 19.77 -13.68
#